data_AF-A0A2E7DQZ5-F1
#
_entry.id   AF-A0A2E7DQZ5-F1
#
_cell.length_a   1.000
_cell.length_b   1.000
_cell.length_c   1.000
_cell.angle_alpha   90.00
_cell.angle_beta   90.00
_cell.angle_gamma   90.00
#
_symmetry.space_group_name_H-M   'P 1'
#
loop_
_entity.id
_entity.type
_entity.pdbx_description
1 polymer ?
#
loop_
_entity_poly.entity_id
_entity_poly.type
_entity_poly.pdbx_seq_one_letter_code
_entity_poly.pdbx_strand_id
1 'polypeptide(L)'
;MLAKGHHFPNITLVAIVEADSGLFSPDFRGSEFMTQTFIQVSGRAGRALRAGEVVIQSRHASHQALTHLLTSSYNEIAQRIMDERRLTSMPPFTQLALIRAEGPQLKSTIDLLKKVKLCSEEILQPLSSDIDCLGPVPAPLEKRAGRYRSQLLFKAKTKSTMQQFLCELVYRIDELKTPNRLRLSLDVDPLEMI
;
A
#
# COMPACT_ATOMS: atom_id res chain seq x y z
N MET A 1 -12.44 -6.79 -4.31
CA MET A 1 -12.50 -8.05 -5.08
C MET A 1 -13.87 -8.68 -4.95
N LEU A 2 -14.46 -9.14 -6.04
CA LEU A 2 -15.68 -9.94 -6.00
C LEU A 2 -15.35 -11.35 -5.47
N ALA A 3 -16.17 -11.88 -4.57
CA ALA A 3 -15.92 -13.18 -3.95
C ALA A 3 -15.94 -14.32 -5.00
N LYS A 4 -14.95 -15.22 -4.92
CA LYS A 4 -14.88 -16.43 -5.75
C LYS A 4 -16.11 -17.30 -5.46
N GLY A 5 -16.93 -17.58 -6.47
CA GLY A 5 -18.15 -18.37 -6.35
C GLY A 5 -19.43 -17.61 -6.68
N HIS A 6 -19.42 -16.28 -6.66
CA HIS A 6 -20.54 -15.48 -7.18
C HIS A 6 -20.46 -15.38 -8.70
N HIS A 7 -21.11 -16.31 -9.40
CA HIS A 7 -21.29 -16.26 -10.84
C HIS A 7 -22.59 -15.53 -11.16
N PHE A 8 -22.50 -14.52 -12.04
CA PHE A 8 -23.66 -13.83 -12.58
C PHE A 8 -23.83 -14.25 -14.05
N PRO A 9 -24.77 -15.15 -14.37
CA PRO A 9 -24.86 -15.79 -15.69
C PRO A 9 -25.29 -14.83 -16.81
N ASN A 10 -25.90 -13.70 -16.46
CA ASN A 10 -26.42 -12.72 -17.42
C ASN A 10 -25.52 -11.49 -17.60
N ILE A 11 -24.32 -11.46 -16.99
CA ILE A 11 -23.38 -10.36 -17.20
C ILE A 11 -22.65 -10.57 -18.53
N THR A 12 -22.99 -9.73 -19.51
CA THR A 12 -22.34 -9.67 -20.83
C THR A 12 -21.54 -8.39 -21.04
N LEU A 13 -21.62 -7.42 -20.14
CA LEU A 13 -20.86 -6.18 -20.18
C LEU A 13 -20.31 -5.88 -18.79
N VAL A 14 -19.01 -5.56 -18.71
CA VAL A 14 -18.40 -4.99 -17.52
C VAL A 14 -17.68 -3.70 -17.90
N ALA A 15 -17.89 -2.64 -17.12
CA ALA A 15 -17.18 -1.38 -17.30
C ALA A 15 -16.23 -1.13 -16.10
N ILE A 16 -14.96 -0.87 -16.39
CA ILE A 16 -13.98 -0.34 -15.45
C ILE A 16 -13.94 1.17 -15.64
N VAL A 17 -14.65 1.90 -14.78
CA VAL A 17 -14.91 3.34 -14.96
C VAL A 17 -13.76 4.26 -14.51
N GLU A 18 -12.78 3.75 -13.77
CA GLU A 18 -11.70 4.57 -13.20
C GLU A 18 -10.35 3.85 -13.25
N ALA A 19 -9.90 3.47 -14.45
CA ALA A 19 -8.59 2.81 -14.61
C ALA A 19 -7.41 3.74 -14.23
N ASP A 20 -7.61 5.05 -14.30
CA ASP A 20 -6.59 6.05 -13.93
C ASP A 20 -6.16 5.94 -12.47
N SER A 21 -7.08 5.56 -11.57
CA SER A 21 -6.77 5.34 -10.15
C SER A 21 -5.73 4.23 -9.93
N GLY A 22 -5.76 3.20 -10.77
CA GLY A 22 -4.78 2.11 -10.76
C GLY A 22 -3.43 2.54 -11.34
N LEU A 23 -3.45 3.30 -12.45
CA LEU A 23 -2.25 3.79 -13.13
C LEU A 23 -1.44 4.77 -12.30
N PHE A 24 -2.12 5.68 -11.60
CA PHE A 24 -1.49 6.78 -10.86
C PHE A 24 -1.72 6.65 -9.35
N SER A 25 -1.88 5.42 -8.88
CA SER A 25 -2.03 5.12 -7.46
C SER A 25 -0.81 5.62 -6.67
N PRO A 26 -1.00 6.33 -5.54
CA PRO A 26 0.09 6.65 -4.64
C PRO A 26 0.57 5.43 -3.83
N ASP A 27 -0.18 4.32 -3.84
CA ASP A 27 0.27 3.02 -3.35
C ASP A 27 0.97 2.24 -4.48
N PHE A 28 2.19 1.75 -4.23
CA PHE A 28 2.97 0.95 -5.16
C PHE A 28 2.28 -0.37 -5.57
N ARG A 29 1.25 -0.80 -4.83
CA ARG A 29 0.42 -1.95 -5.17
C ARG A 29 -0.74 -1.63 -6.12
N GLY A 30 -0.94 -0.36 -6.49
CA GLY A 30 -2.04 0.05 -7.38
C GLY A 30 -2.07 -0.67 -8.73
N SER A 31 -0.92 -0.78 -9.40
CA SER A 31 -0.80 -1.51 -10.67
C SER A 31 -1.15 -3.00 -10.55
N GLU A 32 -0.77 -3.64 -9.44
CA GLU A 32 -1.11 -5.03 -9.16
C GLU A 32 -2.63 -5.18 -8.95
N PHE A 33 -3.21 -4.32 -8.11
CA PHE A 33 -4.64 -4.34 -7.82
C PHE A 33 -5.49 -4.09 -9.08
N MET A 34 -5.07 -3.14 -9.92
CA MET A 34 -5.70 -2.87 -11.22
C MET A 34 -5.66 -4.10 -12.12
N THR A 35 -4.49 -4.74 -12.24
CA THR A 35 -4.29 -5.94 -13.06
C THR A 35 -5.19 -7.08 -12.59
N GLN A 36 -5.21 -7.35 -11.28
CA GLN A 36 -6.05 -8.39 -10.69
C GLN A 36 -7.54 -8.11 -10.89
N THR A 37 -7.96 -6.85 -10.73
CA THR A 37 -9.34 -6.42 -10.95
C THR A 37 -9.74 -6.64 -12.40
N PHE A 38 -8.91 -6.20 -13.36
CA PHE A 38 -9.12 -6.40 -14.78
C PHE A 38 -9.26 -7.88 -15.13
N ILE A 39 -8.31 -8.72 -14.75
CA ILE A 39 -8.36 -10.17 -15.04
C ILE A 39 -9.59 -10.81 -14.41
N GLN A 40 -9.92 -10.42 -13.18
CA GLN A 40 -11.10 -10.94 -12.49
C GLN A 40 -12.39 -10.60 -13.25
N VAL A 41 -12.56 -9.35 -13.68
CA VAL A 41 -13.80 -8.93 -14.35
C VAL A 41 -13.87 -9.40 -15.80
N SER A 42 -12.75 -9.38 -16.53
CA SER A 42 -12.65 -9.90 -17.90
C SER A 42 -12.92 -11.39 -17.94
N GLY A 43 -12.45 -12.13 -16.93
CA GLY A 43 -12.79 -13.53 -16.80
C GLY A 43 -14.26 -13.79 -16.47
N ARG A 44 -15.09 -12.79 -16.15
CA ARG A 44 -16.53 -12.95 -15.81
C ARG A 44 -17.44 -12.62 -17.00
N ALA A 45 -17.11 -11.58 -17.74
CA ALA A 45 -17.75 -11.29 -19.02
C ALA A 45 -17.38 -12.42 -20.00
N GLY A 46 -18.35 -13.28 -20.36
CA GLY A 46 -18.12 -14.32 -21.37
C GLY A 46 -17.84 -15.75 -20.86
N ARG A 47 -18.18 -16.10 -19.61
CA ARG A 47 -18.07 -17.49 -19.10
C ARG A 47 -19.12 -18.46 -19.66
N ALA A 48 -20.07 -17.99 -20.46
CA ALA A 48 -21.19 -18.78 -20.96
C ALA A 48 -21.26 -18.69 -22.50
N LEU A 49 -22.36 -19.13 -23.10
CA LEU A 49 -22.61 -19.09 -24.55
C LEU A 49 -22.66 -17.69 -25.17
N ARG A 50 -22.56 -16.62 -24.37
CA ARG A 50 -22.66 -15.22 -24.81
C ARG A 50 -21.30 -14.56 -24.72
N ALA A 51 -20.89 -13.89 -25.80
CA ALA A 51 -19.70 -13.04 -25.79
C ALA A 51 -19.86 -11.96 -24.70
N GLY A 52 -18.80 -11.78 -23.92
CA GLY A 52 -18.71 -10.70 -22.94
C GLY A 52 -17.88 -9.55 -23.50
N GLU A 53 -18.28 -8.33 -23.16
CA GLU A 53 -17.54 -7.11 -23.46
C GLU A 53 -16.99 -6.53 -22.16
N VAL A 54 -15.76 -6.01 -22.23
CA VAL A 54 -15.12 -5.28 -21.13
C VAL A 54 -14.72 -3.91 -21.66
N VAL A 55 -15.28 -2.87 -21.05
CA VAL A 55 -14.99 -1.48 -21.40
C VAL A 55 -14.10 -0.90 -20.32
N ILE A 56 -12.99 -0.27 -20.72
CA ILE A 56 -12.10 0.44 -19.81
C ILE A 56 -12.21 1.93 -20.10
N GLN A 57 -12.56 2.71 -19.07
CA GLN A 57 -12.53 4.16 -19.11
C GLN A 57 -11.23 4.65 -18.47
N SER A 58 -10.48 5.43 -19.25
CA SER A 58 -9.26 6.10 -18.80
C SER A 58 -9.12 7.42 -19.56
N ARG A 59 -8.64 8.46 -18.88
CA ARG A 59 -8.23 9.71 -19.51
C ARG A 59 -6.91 9.56 -20.28
N HIS A 60 -6.20 8.46 -20.05
CA HIS A 60 -4.91 8.12 -20.62
C HIS A 60 -4.97 6.78 -21.36
N ALA A 61 -5.97 6.60 -22.24
CA ALA A 61 -6.22 5.34 -22.94
C ALA A 61 -5.01 4.79 -23.75
N SER A 62 -4.10 5.68 -24.19
CA SER A 62 -2.86 5.32 -24.89
C SER A 62 -1.67 5.01 -23.96
N HIS A 63 -1.88 5.03 -22.64
CA HIS A 63 -0.82 4.77 -21.67
C HIS A 63 -0.30 3.35 -21.81
N GLN A 64 1.03 3.20 -21.85
CA GLN A 64 1.68 1.92 -22.14
C GLN A 64 1.26 0.81 -21.18
N ALA A 65 1.04 1.12 -19.90
CA ALA A 65 0.58 0.14 -18.92
C ALA A 65 -0.83 -0.42 -19.22
N LEU A 66 -1.74 0.37 -19.81
CA LEU A 66 -3.05 -0.13 -20.23
C LEU A 66 -2.92 -0.99 -21.49
N THR A 67 -2.09 -0.58 -22.45
CA THR A 67 -1.82 -1.40 -23.64
C THR A 67 -1.26 -2.76 -23.24
N HIS A 68 -0.27 -2.79 -22.36
CA HIS A 68 0.31 -4.04 -21.83
C HIS A 68 -0.73 -4.89 -21.07
N LEU A 69 -1.61 -4.27 -20.29
CA LEU A 69 -2.70 -4.97 -19.61
C LEU A 69 -3.62 -5.73 -20.59
N LEU A 70 -3.81 -5.18 -21.79
CA LEU A 70 -4.66 -5.78 -22.83
C LEU A 70 -3.94 -6.85 -23.67
N THR A 71 -2.62 -6.73 -23.85
CA THR A 71 -1.86 -7.59 -24.78
C THR A 71 -1.03 -8.67 -24.10
N SER A 72 -0.77 -8.57 -22.81
CA SER A 72 0.13 -9.48 -22.09
C SER A 72 -0.62 -10.50 -21.23
N SER A 73 0.00 -11.65 -21.03
CA SER A 73 -0.43 -12.63 -20.04
C SER A 73 -0.20 -12.13 -18.62
N TYR A 74 -0.94 -12.71 -17.65
CA TYR A 74 -0.75 -12.39 -16.23
C TYR A 74 0.71 -12.58 -15.78
N ASN A 75 1.38 -13.65 -16.23
CA ASN A 75 2.74 -13.96 -15.82
C ASN A 75 3.74 -12.89 -16.28
N GLU A 76 3.57 -12.36 -17.49
CA GLU A 76 4.42 -11.28 -18.01
C GLU A 76 4.21 -9.98 -17.22
N ILE A 77 2.96 -9.64 -16.91
CA ILE A 77 2.63 -8.45 -16.11
C ILE A 77 3.18 -8.60 -14.68
N ALA A 78 2.99 -9.77 -14.07
CA ALA A 78 3.49 -10.05 -12.73
C ALA A 78 5.02 -9.96 -12.66
N GLN A 79 5.72 -10.52 -13.65
CA GLN A 79 7.18 -10.44 -13.72
C GLN A 79 7.65 -8.97 -13.82
N ARG A 80 7.00 -8.16 -14.65
CA ARG A 80 7.31 -6.73 -14.77
C ARG A 80 7.12 -5.98 -13.45
N ILE A 81 5.98 -6.19 -12.78
CA ILE A 81 5.71 -5.58 -11.47
C ILE A 81 6.77 -6.02 -10.44
N MET A 82 7.18 -7.28 -10.47
CA MET A 82 8.23 -7.80 -9.60
C MET A 82 9.59 -7.15 -9.90
N ASP A 83 9.94 -6.94 -11.16
CA ASP A 83 11.19 -6.25 -11.52
C ASP A 83 11.17 -4.78 -11.09
N GLU A 84 10.06 -4.07 -11.29
CA GLU A 84 9.87 -2.69 -10.82
C GLU A 84 9.98 -2.61 -9.28
N ARG A 85 9.38 -3.55 -8.54
CA ARG A 85 9.49 -3.64 -7.08
C ARG A 85 10.90 -3.93 -6.61
N ARG A 86 11.64 -4.79 -7.33
CA ARG A 86 13.04 -5.07 -7.02
C ARG A 86 13.89 -3.82 -7.15
N LEU A 87 13.75 -3.09 -8.27
CA LEU A 87 14.49 -1.86 -8.55
C LEU A 87 14.19 -0.75 -7.54
N THR A 88 12.94 -0.66 -7.10
CA THR A 88 12.50 0.36 -6.11
C THR A 88 12.62 -0.10 -4.66
N SER A 89 13.16 -1.30 -4.42
CA SER A 89 13.28 -1.90 -3.08
C SER A 89 11.94 -1.92 -2.33
N MET A 90 10.88 -2.36 -3.00
CA MET A 90 9.54 -2.53 -2.44
C MET A 90 9.26 -4.01 -2.15
N PRO A 91 8.30 -4.33 -1.27
CA PRO A 91 7.86 -5.69 -1.03
C PRO A 91 7.54 -6.44 -2.35
N PRO A 92 7.91 -7.73 -2.46
CA PRO A 92 8.38 -8.60 -1.38
C PRO A 92 9.89 -8.55 -1.11
N PHE A 93 10.66 -7.69 -1.80
CA PHE A 93 12.13 -7.64 -1.68
C PHE A 93 12.62 -6.91 -0.44
N THR A 94 11.74 -6.14 0.20
CA THR A 94 11.98 -5.45 1.47
C THR A 94 10.79 -5.68 2.39
N GLN A 95 11.01 -5.43 3.67
CA GLN A 95 10.00 -5.50 4.73
C GLN A 95 9.58 -4.10 5.09
N LEU A 96 8.28 -3.89 5.28
CA LEU A 96 7.73 -2.58 5.64
C LEU A 96 7.07 -2.65 7.01
N ALA A 97 7.21 -1.58 7.78
CA ALA A 97 6.45 -1.39 9.00
C ALA A 97 5.95 0.06 9.06
N LEU A 98 4.65 0.22 9.27
CA LEU A 98 4.00 1.52 9.29
C LEU A 98 3.55 1.85 10.71
N ILE A 99 4.07 2.95 11.27
CA ILE A 99 3.52 3.53 12.49
C ILE A 99 2.58 4.66 12.11
N ARG A 100 1.31 4.54 12.52
CA ARG A 100 0.28 5.55 12.28
C ARG A 100 -0.12 6.20 13.60
N ALA A 101 -0.16 7.52 13.62
CA ALA A 101 -0.66 8.32 14.73
C ALA A 101 -1.98 8.99 14.35
N GLU A 102 -2.96 8.93 15.23
CA GLU A 102 -4.29 9.52 15.02
C GLU A 102 -4.70 10.44 16.17
N GLY A 103 -5.20 11.63 15.86
CA GLY A 103 -5.43 12.68 16.85
C GLY A 103 -6.46 13.72 16.44
N PRO A 104 -6.87 14.61 17.37
CA PRO A 104 -7.78 15.71 17.06
C PRO A 104 -7.14 16.82 16.22
N GLN A 105 -5.80 16.90 16.17
CA GLN A 105 -5.05 17.93 15.46
C GLN A 105 -3.85 17.31 14.73
N LEU A 106 -3.62 17.71 13.47
CA LEU A 106 -2.49 17.23 12.67
C LEU A 106 -1.12 17.51 13.33
N LYS A 107 -0.96 18.69 13.95
CA LYS A 107 0.28 19.05 14.64
C LYS A 107 0.62 18.04 15.74
N SER A 108 -0.39 17.65 16.54
CA SER A 108 -0.19 16.71 17.65
C SER A 108 0.21 15.30 17.20
N THR A 109 -0.30 14.83 16.05
CA THR A 109 0.07 13.52 15.50
C THR A 109 1.47 13.54 14.90
N ILE A 110 1.84 14.60 14.19
CA ILE A 110 3.20 14.78 13.65
C ILE A 110 4.22 14.89 14.79
N ASP A 111 3.95 15.69 15.82
CA ASP A 111 4.88 15.89 16.93
C ASP A 111 5.09 14.61 17.75
N LEU A 112 4.05 13.77 17.89
CA LEU A 112 4.21 12.42 18.47
C LEU A 112 5.14 11.55 17.61
N LEU A 113 4.91 11.50 16.29
CA LEU A 113 5.75 10.68 15.40
C LEU A 113 7.19 11.21 15.27
N LYS A 114 7.44 12.51 15.47
CA LYS A 114 8.80 13.04 15.58
C LYS A 114 9.53 12.45 16.79
N LYS A 115 8.86 12.30 17.94
CA LYS A 115 9.45 11.64 19.11
C LYS A 115 9.76 10.17 18.83
N VAL A 116 8.83 9.47 18.17
CA VAL A 116 9.04 8.08 17.73
C VAL A 116 10.24 7.98 16.79
N LYS A 117 10.37 8.92 15.84
CA LYS A 117 11.50 9.00 14.92
C LYS A 117 12.83 9.20 15.67
N LEU A 118 12.87 10.10 16.65
CA LEU A 118 14.07 10.27 17.49
C LEU A 118 14.45 8.99 18.23
N CYS A 119 13.48 8.30 18.84
CA CYS A 119 13.73 6.99 19.46
C CYS A 119 14.26 5.98 18.44
N SER A 120 13.72 5.96 17.21
CA SER A 120 14.24 5.09 16.16
C SER A 120 15.68 5.43 15.79
N GLU A 121 16.02 6.71 15.67
CA GLU A 121 17.38 7.15 15.35
C GLU A 121 18.37 6.75 16.44
N GLU A 122 18.00 6.85 17.72
CA GLU A 122 18.83 6.40 18.85
C GLU A 122 19.08 4.88 18.84
N ILE A 123 18.08 4.08 18.46
CA ILE A 123 18.21 2.62 18.33
C ILE A 123 19.09 2.25 17.12
N LEU A 124 19.04 3.06 16.07
CA LEU A 124 19.74 2.82 14.81
C LEU A 124 21.18 3.36 14.81
N GLN A 125 21.54 4.28 15.71
CA GLN A 125 22.91 4.82 15.82
C GLN A 125 24.02 3.77 16.08
N PRO A 126 23.83 2.71 16.88
CA PRO A 126 24.91 1.78 17.22
C PRO A 126 25.39 0.86 16.10
N LEU A 127 24.72 0.77 14.96
CA LEU A 127 25.16 -0.01 13.80
C LEU A 127 24.69 0.68 12.54
N SER A 128 25.49 0.63 11.47
CA SER A 128 25.05 0.89 10.09
C SER A 128 23.85 0.00 9.75
N SER A 129 22.67 0.45 10.17
CA SER A 129 21.46 -0.37 10.23
C SER A 129 20.77 -0.27 8.89
N ASP A 130 20.43 -1.43 8.32
CA ASP A 130 19.75 -1.57 7.03
C ASP A 130 18.26 -1.17 7.09
N ILE A 131 17.91 -0.16 7.90
CA ILE A 131 16.55 0.32 8.11
C ILE A 131 16.45 1.78 7.70
N ASP A 132 15.68 2.03 6.64
CA ASP A 132 15.31 3.37 6.22
C ASP A 132 14.06 3.82 7.00
N CYS A 133 14.05 5.08 7.46
CA CYS A 133 12.92 5.72 8.11
C CYS A 133 12.40 6.90 7.26
N LEU A 134 11.17 6.80 6.77
CA LEU A 134 10.51 7.78 5.90
C LEU A 134 9.40 8.51 6.65
N GLY A 135 9.44 9.84 6.60
CA GLY A 135 8.51 10.73 7.30
C GLY A 135 9.10 11.36 8.57
N PRO A 136 8.25 11.83 9.51
CA PRO A 136 6.79 11.71 9.52
C PRO A 136 6.09 12.60 8.50
N VAL A 137 5.01 12.12 7.92
CA VAL A 137 4.16 12.86 6.97
C VAL A 137 2.67 12.68 7.30
N PRO A 138 1.77 13.58 6.86
CA PRO A 138 0.34 13.30 6.84
C PRO A 138 0.06 11.98 6.10
N ALA A 139 -0.90 11.18 6.58
CA ALA A 139 -1.33 10.01 5.82
C ALA A 139 -2.06 10.48 4.54
N PRO A 140 -2.05 9.70 3.43
CA PRO A 140 -2.70 10.09 2.19
C PRO A 140 -4.18 10.46 2.38
N LEU A 141 -4.90 9.73 3.24
CA LEU A 141 -6.16 10.18 3.81
C LEU A 141 -5.92 10.93 5.13
N GLU A 142 -5.67 12.24 5.02
CA GLU A 142 -5.25 13.09 6.14
C GLU A 142 -6.25 13.10 7.31
N LYS A 143 -7.56 13.12 7.02
CA LYS A 143 -8.61 13.18 8.03
C LYS A 143 -9.68 12.11 7.78
N ARG A 144 -9.92 11.26 8.78
CA ARG A 144 -10.95 10.21 8.74
C ARG A 144 -11.76 10.24 10.02
N ALA A 145 -13.09 10.28 9.88
CA ALA A 145 -14.03 10.33 11.01
C ALA A 145 -13.68 11.42 12.05
N GLY A 146 -13.31 12.61 11.57
CA GLY A 146 -12.96 13.76 12.43
C GLY A 146 -11.56 13.73 13.04
N ARG A 147 -10.77 12.66 12.84
CA ARG A 147 -9.40 12.52 13.37
C ARG A 147 -8.37 12.69 12.26
N TYR A 148 -7.31 13.44 12.55
CA TYR A 148 -6.14 13.58 11.69
C TYR A 148 -5.24 12.37 11.81
N ARG A 149 -4.64 11.93 10.70
CA ARG A 149 -3.75 10.78 10.62
C ARG A 149 -2.41 11.22 10.07
N SER A 150 -1.33 10.79 10.71
CA SER A 150 0.04 10.94 10.23
C SER A 150 0.73 9.58 10.29
N GLN A 151 1.77 9.40 9.50
CA GLN A 151 2.46 8.13 9.43
C GLN A 151 3.99 8.26 9.31
N LEU A 152 4.66 7.23 9.80
CA LEU A 152 6.10 7.00 9.71
C LEU A 152 6.30 5.59 9.14
N LEU A 153 7.05 5.47 8.06
CA LEU A 153 7.28 4.20 7.37
C LEU A 153 8.73 3.77 7.57
N PHE A 154 8.91 2.55 8.08
CA PHE A 154 10.19 1.89 8.16
C PHE A 154 10.32 0.85 7.06
N LYS A 155 11.51 0.75 6.46
CA LYS A 155 11.82 -0.22 5.43
C LYS A 155 13.12 -0.92 5.75
N ALA A 156 13.12 -2.24 5.78
CA ALA A 156 14.32 -3.04 6.04
C ALA A 156 14.55 -4.07 4.93
N LYS A 157 15.80 -4.47 4.72
CA LYS A 157 16.14 -5.55 3.76
C LYS A 157 15.66 -6.93 4.22
N THR A 158 15.65 -7.19 5.52
CA THR A 158 15.33 -8.51 6.07
C THR A 158 14.29 -8.44 7.18
N LYS A 159 13.56 -9.54 7.35
CA LYS A 159 12.53 -9.68 8.39
C LYS A 159 13.12 -9.72 9.80
N SER A 160 14.26 -10.37 9.97
CA SER A 160 14.95 -10.45 11.27
C SER A 160 15.38 -9.07 11.76
N THR A 161 15.98 -8.26 10.87
CA THR A 161 16.39 -6.89 11.18
C THR A 161 15.19 -6.02 11.55
N MET A 162 14.09 -6.09 10.77
CA MET A 162 12.87 -5.36 11.10
C MET A 162 12.30 -5.77 12.45
N GLN A 163 12.22 -7.08 12.73
CA GLN A 163 11.64 -7.59 13.97
C GLN A 163 12.45 -7.17 15.20
N GLN A 164 13.79 -7.28 15.15
CA GLN A 164 14.66 -6.87 16.25
C GLN A 164 14.51 -5.37 16.54
N PHE A 165 14.48 -4.55 15.50
CA PHE A 165 14.28 -3.11 15.61
C PHE A 165 12.91 -2.76 16.19
N LEU A 166 11.83 -3.38 15.71
CA LEU A 166 10.49 -3.11 16.20
C LEU A 166 10.29 -3.52 17.66
N CYS A 167 10.93 -4.61 18.12
CA CYS A 167 10.88 -5.01 19.52
C CYS A 167 11.43 -3.92 20.46
N GLU A 168 12.61 -3.39 20.14
CA GLU A 168 13.22 -2.29 20.93
C GLU A 168 12.41 -1.00 20.78
N LEU A 169 11.96 -0.67 19.56
CA LEU A 169 11.21 0.54 19.31
C LEU A 169 9.89 0.56 20.09
N VAL A 170 9.15 -0.55 20.13
CA VAL A 170 7.89 -0.64 20.88
C VAL A 170 8.13 -0.40 22.37
N TYR A 171 9.22 -0.92 22.93
CA TYR A 171 9.60 -0.67 24.32
C TYR A 171 9.84 0.84 24.57
N ARG A 172 10.63 1.50 23.72
CA ARG A 172 10.87 2.96 23.82
C ARG A 172 9.61 3.79 23.61
N ILE A 173 8.70 3.37 22.74
CA ILE A 173 7.43 4.08 22.50
C ILE A 173 6.54 4.03 23.75
N ASP A 174 6.53 2.91 24.47
CA ASP A 174 5.73 2.77 25.69
C ASP A 174 6.21 3.78 26.77
N GLU A 175 7.54 3.99 26.86
CA GLU A 175 8.14 4.99 27.76
C GLU A 175 7.74 6.44 27.43
N LEU A 176 7.38 6.75 26.17
CA LEU A 176 6.97 8.09 25.75
C LEU A 176 5.64 8.56 26.35
N LYS A 177 4.86 7.68 27.00
CA LYS A 177 3.54 7.95 27.58
C LYS A 177 2.63 8.68 26.59
N THR A 178 2.13 7.94 25.60
CA THR A 178 1.23 8.50 24.57
C THR A 178 0.03 9.21 25.21
N PRO A 179 -0.24 10.49 24.89
CA PRO A 179 -1.38 11.21 25.47
C PRO A 179 -2.71 10.52 25.14
N ASN A 180 -3.64 10.41 26.10
CA ASN A 180 -4.93 9.69 25.95
C ASN A 180 -5.78 10.10 24.73
N ARG A 181 -5.61 11.32 24.20
CA ARG A 181 -6.34 11.80 23.02
C ARG A 181 -5.71 11.37 21.69
N LEU A 182 -4.51 10.83 21.73
CA LEU A 182 -3.77 10.30 20.58
C LEU A 182 -3.81 8.77 20.60
N ARG A 183 -3.86 8.19 19.42
CA ARG A 183 -3.74 6.74 19.23
C ARG A 183 -2.53 6.48 18.34
N LEU A 184 -1.72 5.51 18.72
CA LEU A 184 -0.61 5.02 17.91
C LEU A 184 -0.89 3.56 17.55
N SER A 185 -0.63 3.18 16.31
CA SER A 185 -0.74 1.80 15.83
C SER A 185 0.47 1.44 14.99
N LEU A 186 0.98 0.23 15.17
CA LEU A 186 2.02 -0.38 14.35
C LEU A 186 1.37 -1.43 13.43
N ASP A 187 1.61 -1.32 12.13
CA ASP A 187 1.21 -2.29 11.13
C ASP A 187 2.48 -2.89 10.49
N VAL A 188 2.64 -4.20 10.61
CA VAL A 188 3.80 -4.95 10.09
C VAL A 188 3.40 -5.60 8.78
N ASP A 189 4.19 -5.36 7.74
CA ASP A 189 3.88 -5.74 6.36
C ASP A 189 2.53 -5.17 5.89
N PRO A 190 2.33 -3.82 5.97
CA PRO A 190 1.07 -3.19 5.64
C PRO A 190 0.65 -3.54 4.20
N LEU A 191 -0.59 -4.00 4.04
CA LEU A 191 -1.19 -4.28 2.73
C LEU A 191 -1.58 -3.00 2.00
N GLU A 192 -1.97 -1.96 2.75
CA GLU A 192 -2.36 -0.65 2.23
C GLU A 192 -1.52 0.43 2.90
N MET A 193 -0.93 1.34 2.11
CA MET A 193 -0.16 2.48 2.62
C MET A 193 -0.99 3.78 2.73
N ILE A 194 -2.27 3.71 2.37
CA ILE A 194 -3.24 4.81 2.35
C ILE A 194 -4.16 4.79 3.59
#